data_AF-A0A2L0XD67-F1
#
_entry.id   AF-A0A2L0XD67-F1
#
_cell.length_a   1.000
_cell.length_b   1.000
_cell.length_c   1.000
_cell.angle_alpha   90.00
_cell.angle_beta   90.00
_cell.angle_gamma   90.00
#
_symmetry.space_group_name_H-M   'P 1'
#
loop_
_entity.id
_entity.type
_entity.pdbx_description
1 polymer ?
#
loop_
_entity_poly.entity_id
_entity_poly.type
_entity_poly.pdbx_seq_one_letter_code
_entity_poly.pdbx_strand_id
1 'polypeptide(L)' 'MPKREIDIQDVLREQFESGEAVLVLQAEMPDAALLLAIRTALSYGAAFKVVPGQQLRQLN' A
#
# COMPACT_ATOMS: atom_id res chain seq x y z
N MET A 1 16.97 24.22 -10.56
CA MET A 1 15.87 23.81 -9.67
C MET A 1 16.40 22.71 -8.76
N PRO A 2 16.29 22.81 -7.43
CA PRO A 2 16.75 21.74 -6.54
C PRO A 2 15.92 20.49 -6.84
N LYS A 3 16.58 19.32 -6.98
CA LYS A 3 15.89 18.03 -7.06
C LYS A 3 15.15 17.84 -5.73
N ARG A 4 13.82 17.90 -5.75
CA ARG A 4 13.01 17.45 -4.60
C ARG A 4 13.24 15.96 -4.45
N GLU A 5 13.81 15.57 -3.32
CA GLU A 5 13.88 14.18 -2.90
C GLU A 5 12.44 13.76 -2.58
N ILE A 6 11.91 12.77 -3.30
CA ILE A 6 10.58 12.24 -3.06
C ILE A 6 10.70 11.23 -1.93
N ASP A 7 10.07 11.50 -0.78
CA ASP A 7 9.94 10.53 0.29
C ASP A 7 8.79 9.57 -0.03
N ILE A 8 9.10 8.28 -0.08
CA ILE A 8 8.11 7.23 -0.30
C ILE A 8 7.03 7.24 0.79
N GLN A 9 7.36 7.63 2.02
CA GLN A 9 6.38 7.71 3.11
C GLN A 9 5.33 8.79 2.86
N ASP A 10 5.72 9.92 2.30
CA ASP A 10 4.80 11.00 1.97
C ASP A 10 3.86 10.57 0.83
N VAL A 11 4.41 9.90 -0.20
CA VAL A 11 3.60 9.36 -1.31
C VAL A 11 2.59 8.32 -0.80
N LEU A 12 3.02 7.42 0.10
CA LEU A 12 2.11 6.42 0.68
C LEU A 12 1.02 7.09 1.52
N ARG A 13 1.39 8.07 2.35
CA ARG A 13 0.43 8.82 3.17
C ARG A 13 -0.63 9.49 2.29
N GLU A 14 -0.22 10.21 1.25
CA GLU A 14 -1.14 10.88 0.31
C GLU A 14 -2.09 9.89 -0.38
N GLN A 15 -1.59 8.72 -0.81
CA GLN A 15 -2.41 7.69 -1.44
C GLN A 15 -3.44 7.10 -0.46
N PHE A 16 -3.07 6.87 0.80
CA PHE A 16 -4.01 6.38 1.80
C PHE A 16 -5.03 7.46 2.19
N GLU A 17 -4.60 8.69 2.47
CA GLU A 17 -5.49 9.79 2.86
C GLU A 17 -6.48 10.17 1.74
N SER A 18 -6.09 10.02 0.46
CA SER A 18 -6.98 10.25 -0.68
C SER A 18 -8.01 9.13 -0.93
N GLY A 19 -7.89 7.99 -0.24
CA GLY A 19 -8.78 6.83 -0.42
C GLY A 19 -8.48 5.98 -1.66
N GLU A 20 -7.41 6.28 -2.39
CA GLU A 20 -7.00 5.59 -3.61
C GLU A 20 -5.94 4.51 -3.36
N ALA A 21 -5.51 4.33 -2.11
CA ALA A 21 -4.52 3.34 -1.76
C ALA A 21 -4.95 1.91 -2.12
N VAL A 22 -3.97 1.14 -2.60
CA VAL A 22 -4.11 -0.28 -2.91
C VAL A 22 -3.14 -1.08 -2.06
N LEU A 23 -3.68 -1.94 -1.21
CA LEU A 23 -2.92 -2.91 -0.44
C LEU A 23 -2.84 -4.22 -1.23
N VAL A 24 -1.63 -4.61 -1.60
CA VAL A 24 -1.37 -5.84 -2.35
C VAL A 24 -0.95 -6.94 -1.39
N LEU A 25 -1.69 -8.04 -1.36
CA LEU A 25 -1.40 -9.19 -0.51
C LEU A 25 -1.05 -10.42 -1.35
N GLN A 26 0.06 -11.09 -1.01
CA GLN A 26 0.52 -12.29 -1.71
C GLN A 26 0.19 -13.53 -0.87
N ALA A 27 -0.15 -14.64 -1.53
CA ALA A 27 -0.51 -15.89 -0.85
C ALA A 27 0.66 -16.48 -0.02
N GLU A 28 1.90 -16.22 -0.43
CA GLU A 28 3.11 -16.71 0.24
C GLU A 28 3.62 -15.74 1.33
N MET A 29 2.89 -14.65 1.58
CA MET A 29 3.27 -13.67 2.60
C MET A 29 3.13 -14.29 4.00
N PRO A 30 4.15 -14.19 4.87
CA PRO A 30 4.03 -14.65 6.26
C PRO A 30 2.91 -13.93 7.00
N ASP A 31 2.18 -14.64 7.86
CA ASP A 31 1.06 -14.07 8.64
C ASP A 31 1.42 -12.79 9.39
N ALA A 32 2.62 -12.75 9.98
CA ALA A 32 3.12 -11.57 10.69
C ALA A 32 3.25 -10.35 9.76
N ALA A 33 3.71 -10.53 8.53
CA ALA A 33 3.83 -9.47 7.54
C ALA A 33 2.45 -9.02 7.04
N LEU A 34 1.52 -9.97 6.84
CA LEU A 34 0.14 -9.70 6.47
C LEU A 34 -0.56 -8.85 7.55
N LEU A 35 -0.45 -9.25 8.82
CA LEU A 35 -1.01 -8.51 9.95
C LEU A 35 -0.41 -7.11 10.08
N LEU A 36 0.91 -6.98 9.91
CA LEU A 36 1.58 -5.68 9.94
C LEU A 36 1.06 -4.77 8.83
N ALA A 37 0.98 -5.28 7.59
CA ALA A 37 0.54 -4.50 6.45
C ALA A 37 -0.91 -4.01 6.61
N ILE A 38 -1.81 -4.88 7.09
CA ILE A 38 -3.22 -4.51 7.37
C ILE A 38 -3.30 -3.47 8.49
N ARG A 39 -2.55 -3.66 9.60
CA ARG A 39 -2.55 -2.69 10.71
C ARG A 39 -2.04 -1.32 10.27
N THR A 40 -0.98 -1.29 9.48
CA THR A 40 -0.44 -0.04 8.93
C THR A 40 -1.46 0.63 8.01
N ALA A 41 -2.09 -0.11 7.09
CA ALA A 41 -3.12 0.43 6.20
C ALA A 41 -4.31 1.02 6.99
N LEU A 42 -4.78 0.31 8.02
CA LEU A 42 -5.86 0.78 8.90
C LEU A 42 -5.48 2.03 9.70
N SER A 43 -4.20 2.21 10.04
CA SER A 43 -3.73 3.35 10.84
C SER A 43 -3.91 4.71 10.16
N TYR A 44 -4.05 4.72 8.82
CA TYR A 44 -4.31 5.95 8.06
C TYR A 44 -5.78 6.42 8.13
N GLY A 45 -6.71 5.61 8.67
CA GLY A 45 -8.08 6.03 8.92
C GLY A 45 -8.94 6.31 7.67
N ALA A 46 -8.49 5.91 6.49
CA ALA A 46 -9.17 6.08 5.21
C ALA A 46 -9.48 4.73 4.54
N ALA A 47 -10.42 4.73 3.60
CA ALA A 47 -10.74 3.54 2.81
C ALA A 47 -9.58 3.17 1.88
N PHE A 48 -9.39 1.89 1.61
CA PHE A 48 -8.40 1.40 0.65
C PHE A 48 -8.89 0.10 0.00
N LYS A 49 -8.30 -0.25 -1.15
CA LYS A 49 -8.61 -1.48 -1.88
C LYS A 49 -7.61 -2.57 -1.53
N VAL A 50 -8.08 -3.80 -1.37
CA VAL A 50 -7.21 -4.98 -1.20
C VAL A 50 -7.22 -5.79 -2.48
N VAL A 51 -6.04 -6.08 -3.03
CA VAL A 51 -5.90 -6.81 -4.29
C VAL A 51 -4.95 -8.00 -4.11
N PRO A 52 -5.31 -9.20 -4.59
CA PRO A 52 -4.39 -10.33 -4.66
C PRO A 52 -3.16 -10.00 -5.53
N GLY A 53 -1.96 -10.24 -5.02
CA GLY A 53 -0.71 -9.99 -5.74
C GLY A 53 -0.55 -10.81 -7.03
N GLN A 54 -1.31 -11.90 -7.19
CA GLN A 54 -1.36 -12.67 -8.43
C GLN A 54 -1.98 -11.88 -9.61
N GLN A 55 -2.88 -10.92 -9.33
CA GLN A 55 -3.54 -10.11 -10.38
C GLN A 55 -2.62 -9.02 -10.96
N LEU A 56 -1.57 -8.60 -10.24
CA LEU A 56 -0.64 -7.57 -10.72
C LEU A 56 0.29 -8.06 -11.83
N ARG A 57 0.53 -9.37 -11.96
CA ARG A 57 1.34 -9.93 -13.06
C ARG A 57 0.63 -9.90 -14.42
N GLN A 58 -0.66 -9.58 -14.47
CA GLN A 58 -1.45 -9.53 -15.71
C GLN A 58 -1.62 -8.11 -16.27
N LEU A 59 -1.10 -7.09 -15.57
CA LEU A 59 -1.21 -5.68 -15.95
C LEU A 59 0.09 -5.10 -16.54
N ASN A 60 1.12 -5.93 -16.77
CA ASN A 60 2.39 -5.56 -17.41
C ASN A 60 2.67 -6.43 -18.63
#